data_AF-A0A435G018-F1
#
_entry.id   AF-A0A435G018-F1
#
_cell.length_a   1.000
_cell.length_b   1.000
_cell.length_c   1.000
_cell.angle_alpha   90.00
_cell.angle_beta   90.00
_cell.angle_gamma   90.00
#
_symmetry.space_group_name_H-M   'P 1'
#
loop_
_entity.id
_entity.type
_entity.pdbx_description
1 polymer ?
#
loop_
_entity_poly.entity_id
_entity_poly.type
_entity_poly.pdbx_seq_one_letter_code
_entity_poly.pdbx_strand_id
1 'polypeptide(L)'
;MNSRQDGGSNRLDDAARAGWLYYVAGNTQDQIASTLGISRQTAQRLVSLAVSEGLIKVRVDHPIANCLDLAARLRSRFALDLVEVVPSDPNSSSTTIGIAEAAAARSRQLAIG
;
A
#
# COMPACT_ATOMS: atom_id res chain seq x y z
N MET A 1 36.97 6.16 -17.71
CA MET A 1 35.84 5.21 -17.87
C MET A 1 35.06 5.16 -16.56
N ASN A 2 33.95 5.90 -16.39
CA ASN A 2 32.82 5.51 -15.52
C ASN A 2 31.64 6.52 -15.59
N SER A 3 30.98 6.67 -16.74
CA SER A 3 29.87 7.64 -16.92
C SER A 3 28.48 6.98 -16.99
N ARG A 4 28.33 5.76 -16.46
CA ARG A 4 27.06 4.99 -16.54
C ARG A 4 26.28 4.90 -15.20
N GLN A 5 26.80 5.46 -14.11
CA GLN A 5 26.16 5.39 -12.78
C GLN A 5 25.31 6.63 -12.42
N ASP A 6 25.49 7.77 -13.07
CA ASP A 6 24.78 9.01 -12.70
C ASP A 6 23.28 8.99 -13.04
N GLY A 7 22.88 8.34 -14.14
CA GLY A 7 21.47 8.34 -14.58
C GLY A 7 20.53 7.50 -13.71
N GLY A 8 21.05 6.45 -13.05
CA GLY A 8 20.28 5.60 -12.15
C GLY A 8 20.07 6.22 -10.78
N SER A 9 21.14 6.81 -10.21
CA SER A 9 21.08 7.52 -8.93
C SER A 9 20.14 8.71 -9.01
N ASN A 10 20.27 9.54 -10.05
CA ASN A 10 19.43 10.73 -10.21
C ASN A 10 17.94 10.38 -10.31
N ARG A 11 17.61 9.25 -10.94
CA ARG A 11 16.22 8.80 -11.05
C ARG A 11 15.64 8.31 -9.72
N LEU A 12 16.44 7.64 -8.88
CA LEU A 12 16.02 7.25 -7.54
C LEU A 12 15.89 8.48 -6.62
N ASP A 13 16.74 9.48 -6.79
CA ASP A 13 16.64 10.75 -6.07
C ASP A 13 15.35 11.50 -6.46
N ASP A 14 15.03 11.55 -7.75
CA ASP A 14 13.77 12.13 -8.24
C ASP A 14 12.55 11.34 -7.76
N ALA A 15 12.63 10.01 -7.69
CA ALA A 15 11.59 9.16 -7.12
C ALA A 15 11.39 9.46 -5.63
N ALA A 16 12.46 9.53 -4.85
CA ALA A 16 12.40 9.87 -3.43
C ALA A 16 11.74 11.24 -3.20
N ARG A 17 12.11 12.26 -4.00
CA ARG A 17 11.50 13.60 -3.93
C ARG A 17 10.02 13.58 -4.29
N ALA A 18 9.64 12.94 -5.40
CA ALA A 18 8.24 12.82 -5.80
C ALA A 18 7.41 12.08 -4.75
N GLY A 19 7.98 11.01 -4.18
CA GLY A 19 7.41 10.25 -3.08
C GLY A 19 7.15 11.08 -1.83
N TRP A 20 8.14 11.86 -1.39
CA TRP A 20 8.01 12.74 -0.23
C TRP A 20 6.92 13.81 -0.47
N LEU A 21 6.91 14.45 -1.64
CA LEU A 21 5.90 15.45 -1.97
C LEU A 21 4.48 14.88 -1.95
N TYR A 22 4.30 13.63 -2.39
CA TYR A 22 3.00 12.98 -2.39
C TYR A 22 2.54 12.59 -0.97
N TYR A 23 3.35 11.80 -0.27
CA TYR A 23 2.92 11.18 1.00
C TYR A 23 3.09 12.08 2.23
N VAL A 24 4.04 13.02 2.20
CA VAL A 24 4.33 13.90 3.34
C VAL A 24 3.78 15.30 3.11
N ALA A 25 4.02 15.90 1.94
CA ALA A 25 3.51 17.25 1.64
C ALA A 25 2.05 17.27 1.16
N GLY A 26 1.47 16.12 0.81
CA GLY A 26 0.07 16.01 0.37
C GLY A 26 -0.19 16.58 -1.02
N ASN A 27 0.85 16.72 -1.84
CA ASN A 27 0.72 17.29 -3.19
C ASN A 27 0.03 16.31 -4.15
N THR A 28 -0.79 16.83 -5.05
CA THR A 28 -1.33 16.06 -6.18
C THR A 28 -0.26 15.77 -7.23
N GLN A 29 -0.49 14.80 -8.13
CA GLN A 29 0.46 14.49 -9.20
C GLN A 29 0.72 15.69 -10.12
N ASP A 30 -0.28 16.56 -10.32
CA ASP A 30 -0.14 17.79 -11.11
C ASP A 30 0.72 18.84 -10.41
N GLN A 31 0.57 18.99 -9.09
CA GLN A 31 1.42 19.86 -8.30
C GLN A 31 2.86 19.35 -8.29
N ILE A 32 3.07 18.05 -8.10
CA ILE A 32 4.40 17.41 -8.16
C ILE A 32 5.05 17.62 -9.53
N ALA A 33 4.29 17.42 -10.60
CA ALA A 33 4.75 17.64 -11.97
C ALA A 33 5.23 19.08 -12.20
N SER A 34 4.45 20.06 -11.73
CA SER A 34 4.83 21.48 -11.76
C SER A 34 6.09 21.76 -10.94
N THR A 35 6.16 21.24 -9.70
CA THR A 35 7.31 21.43 -8.79
C THR A 35 8.61 20.84 -9.36
N LEU A 36 8.54 19.68 -10.02
CA LEU A 36 9.72 18.98 -10.55
C LEU A 36 10.01 19.32 -12.02
N GLY A 37 9.19 20.13 -12.69
CA GLY A 37 9.37 20.48 -14.11
C GLY A 37 9.19 19.28 -15.06
N ILE A 38 8.32 18.34 -14.70
CA ILE A 38 8.08 17.09 -15.46
C ILE A 38 6.60 16.97 -15.84
N SER A 39 6.26 15.98 -16.66
CA SER A 39 4.86 15.67 -16.97
C SER A 39 4.16 14.95 -15.81
N ARG A 40 2.83 15.12 -15.69
CA ARG A 40 1.97 14.41 -14.73
C ARG A 40 2.17 12.89 -14.74
N GLN A 41 2.28 12.31 -15.93
CA GLN A 41 2.53 10.87 -16.11
C GLN A 41 3.91 10.47 -15.54
N THR A 42 4.93 11.31 -15.71
CA THR A 42 6.26 11.06 -15.15
C THR A 42 6.26 11.17 -13.63
N ALA A 43 5.57 12.19 -13.08
CA ALA A 43 5.38 12.34 -11.63
C ALA A 43 4.71 11.10 -11.02
N GLN A 44 3.62 10.61 -11.63
CA GLN A 44 2.96 9.38 -11.20
C GLN A 44 3.92 8.18 -11.23
N ARG A 45 4.70 8.02 -12.30
CA ARG A 45 5.69 6.94 -12.40
C ARG A 45 6.79 7.03 -11.35
N LEU A 46 7.26 8.23 -11.01
CA LEU A 46 8.27 8.44 -9.98
C LEU A 46 7.73 8.12 -8.58
N VAL A 47 6.49 8.51 -8.27
CA VAL A 47 5.83 8.13 -7.01
C VAL A 47 5.71 6.60 -6.91
N SER A 48 5.26 5.94 -7.98
CA SER A 48 5.20 4.48 -8.01
C SER A 48 6.57 3.83 -7.87
N LEU A 49 7.61 4.39 -8.51
CA LEU A 49 8.98 3.89 -8.42
C LEU A 49 9.51 4.00 -6.98
N ALA A 50 9.21 5.09 -6.28
CA ALA A 50 9.63 5.28 -4.89
C ALA A 50 9.07 4.21 -3.95
N VAL A 51 7.84 3.74 -4.23
CA VAL A 51 7.22 2.65 -3.48
C VAL A 51 7.82 1.31 -3.89
N SER A 52 7.95 1.02 -5.19
CA SER A 52 8.43 -0.28 -5.68
C SER A 52 9.89 -0.56 -5.33
N GLU A 53 10.73 0.49 -5.28
CA GLU A 53 12.14 0.41 -4.87
C GLU A 53 12.31 0.46 -3.34
N GLY A 54 11.21 0.55 -2.58
CA GLY A 54 11.25 0.53 -1.11
C GLY A 54 11.83 1.79 -0.47
N LEU A 55 11.91 2.90 -1.19
CA LEU A 55 12.33 4.20 -0.67
C LEU A 55 11.34 4.76 0.35
N ILE A 56 10.07 4.31 0.27
CA ILE A 56 8.99 4.72 1.16
C ILE A 56 8.45 3.50 1.90
N LYS A 57 8.39 3.60 3.23
CA LYS A 57 7.76 2.61 4.10
C LYS A 57 6.52 3.23 4.73
N VAL A 58 5.34 2.74 4.35
CA VAL A 58 4.08 3.15 4.96
C VAL A 58 3.81 2.24 6.15
N ARG A 59 3.60 2.84 7.32
CA ARG A 59 3.17 2.13 8.52
C ARG A 59 1.75 2.56 8.86
N VAL A 60 0.87 1.57 9.03
CA VAL A 60 -0.47 1.78 9.55
C VAL A 60 -0.47 1.40 11.03
N ASP A 61 -0.67 2.38 11.90
CA ASP A 61 -0.72 2.15 13.35
C ASP A 61 -2.16 1.93 13.80
N HIS A 62 -2.67 0.72 13.51
CA HIS A 62 -4.03 0.32 13.86
C HIS A 62 -4.11 -1.21 14.03
N PRO A 63 -4.91 -1.76 14.96
CA PRO A 63 -5.05 -3.22 15.15
C PRO A 63 -5.40 -4.00 13.88
N ILE A 64 -6.12 -3.36 12.95
CA ILE A 64 -6.46 -3.96 11.64
C ILE A 64 -5.21 -4.28 10.80
N ALA A 65 -4.10 -3.55 10.98
CA ALA A 65 -2.88 -3.78 10.23
C ALA A 65 -2.32 -5.18 10.50
N ASN A 66 -2.38 -5.64 11.76
CA ASN A 66 -1.97 -6.99 12.14
C ASN A 66 -2.85 -8.06 11.48
N CYS A 67 -4.16 -7.78 11.35
CA CYS A 67 -5.10 -8.68 10.70
C CYS A 67 -4.80 -8.80 9.20
N LEU A 68 -4.57 -7.67 8.53
CA LEU A 68 -4.23 -7.64 7.11
C LEU A 68 -2.88 -8.32 6.81
N ASP A 69 -1.86 -8.08 7.64
CA ASP A 69 -0.56 -8.75 7.51
C ASP A 69 -0.69 -10.27 7.70
N LEU A 70 -1.42 -10.71 8.74
CA LEU A 70 -1.66 -12.12 8.98
C LEU A 70 -2.42 -12.78 7.82
N ALA A 71 -3.46 -12.12 7.31
CA ALA A 71 -4.23 -12.61 6.17
C ALA A 71 -3.35 -12.78 4.92
N ALA A 72 -2.51 -11.79 4.60
CA ALA A 72 -1.58 -11.84 3.47
C ALA A 72 -0.56 -12.98 3.62
N ARG A 73 0.02 -13.15 4.81
CA ARG A 73 0.98 -14.22 5.12
C ARG A 73 0.36 -15.61 5.03
N LEU A 74 -0.85 -15.79 5.56
CA LEU A 74 -1.60 -17.05 5.46
C LEU A 74 -1.92 -17.37 4.00
N ARG A 75 -2.40 -16.38 3.24
CA ARG A 75 -2.71 -16.53 1.82
C ARG A 75 -1.49 -16.99 1.02
N SER A 76 -0.36 -16.33 1.22
CA SER A 76 0.89 -16.67 0.52
C SER A 76 1.44 -18.04 0.95
N ARG A 77 1.38 -18.38 2.25
CA ARG A 77 1.94 -19.62 2.78
C ARG A 77 1.16 -20.85 2.33
N PHE A 78 -0.16 -20.74 2.24
CA PHE A 78 -1.06 -21.87 1.98
C PHE A 78 -1.69 -21.83 0.58
N ALA A 79 -1.28 -20.89 -0.27
CA ALA A 79 -1.81 -20.69 -1.63
C ALA A 79 -3.35 -20.63 -1.67
N LEU A 80 -3.95 -19.90 -0.72
CA LEU A 80 -5.40 -19.79 -0.60
C LEU A 80 -5.93 -18.71 -1.55
N ASP A 81 -7.08 -18.98 -2.17
CA ASP A 81 -7.77 -18.00 -3.00
C ASP A 81 -8.27 -16.80 -2.18
N LEU A 82 -8.71 -17.08 -0.95
CA LEU A 82 -9.27 -16.11 -0.02
C LEU A 82 -8.80 -16.38 1.40
N VAL A 83 -8.41 -15.30 2.08
CA VAL A 83 -8.18 -15.27 3.53
C VAL A 83 -8.71 -13.95 4.06
N GLU A 84 -9.47 -14.03 5.15
CA GLU A 84 -9.95 -12.87 5.88
C GLU A 84 -9.64 -13.09 7.36
N VAL A 85 -9.05 -12.07 7.99
CA VAL A 85 -8.74 -12.07 9.42
C VAL A 85 -9.45 -10.87 10.01
N VAL A 86 -10.26 -11.12 11.02
CA VAL A 86 -11.00 -10.08 11.74
C VAL A 86 -10.41 -9.90 13.13
N PRO A 87 -10.34 -8.65 13.64
CA PRO A 87 -9.92 -8.40 15.00
C PRO A 87 -10.90 -9.05 15.98
N SER A 88 -10.37 -9.64 17.06
CA SER A 88 -11.20 -10.09 18.17
C SER A 88 -11.50 -8.90 19.09
N ASP A 89 -12.75 -8.76 19.52
CA ASP A 89 -13.11 -7.81 20.58
C ASP A 89 -12.69 -8.41 21.93
N PRO A 90 -11.72 -7.80 22.65
CA PRO A 90 -11.26 -8.31 23.94
C PRO A 90 -12.33 -8.28 25.04
N ASN A 91 -13.42 -7.53 24.85
CA ASN A 91 -14.54 -7.47 25.80
C ASN A 91 -15.68 -8.42 25.44
N SER A 92 -15.62 -9.08 24.28
CA SER A 92 -16.63 -10.05 23.87
C SER A 92 -16.30 -11.44 24.41
N SER A 93 -17.32 -12.11 24.95
CA SER A 93 -17.24 -13.53 25.33
C SER A 93 -17.22 -14.48 24.12
N SER A 94 -17.49 -13.96 22.91
CA SER A 94 -17.57 -14.74 21.68
C SER A 94 -16.76 -14.09 20.56
N THR A 95 -15.75 -14.82 20.10
CA THR A 95 -14.97 -14.49 18.89
C THR A 95 -15.74 -14.81 17.60
N THR A 96 -16.86 -15.51 17.69
CA THR A 96 -17.66 -15.99 16.55
C THR A 96 -18.46 -14.87 15.88
N ILE A 97 -18.78 -13.80 16.60
CA ILE A 97 -19.60 -12.69 16.06
C ILE A 97 -18.86 -11.99 14.92
N GLY A 98 -17.60 -11.61 15.14
CA GLY A 98 -16.81 -10.89 14.12
C GLY A 98 -16.60 -11.70 12.83
N ILE A 99 -16.38 -13.02 12.95
CA ILE A 99 -16.24 -13.88 11.77
C ILE A 99 -17.58 -14.08 11.03
N ALA A 100 -18.70 -14.14 11.76
CA ALA A 100 -20.02 -14.28 11.17
C ALA A 100 -20.42 -13.04 10.36
N GLU A 101 -20.15 -11.85 10.88
CA GLU A 101 -20.42 -10.58 10.20
C GLU A 101 -19.59 -10.45 8.91
N ALA A 102 -18.29 -10.73 8.98
CA ALA A 102 -17.40 -10.72 7.82
C ALA A 102 -17.84 -11.72 6.75
N ALA A 103 -18.15 -12.96 7.14
CA ALA A 103 -18.65 -13.98 6.23
C ALA A 103 -19.98 -13.56 5.56
N ALA A 104 -20.90 -12.93 6.31
CA ALA A 104 -22.15 -12.44 5.78
C ALA A 104 -21.95 -11.28 4.79
N ALA A 105 -21.07 -10.32 5.11
CA ALA A 105 -20.70 -9.22 4.22
C ALA A 105 -20.12 -9.76 2.91
N ARG A 106 -19.23 -10.75 2.99
CA ARG A 106 -18.60 -11.38 1.82
C ARG A 106 -19.61 -12.12 0.95
N SER A 107 -20.50 -12.90 1.56
CA SER A 107 -21.53 -13.67 0.85
C SER A 107 -22.42 -12.76 0.02
N ARG A 108 -22.75 -11.57 0.56
CA ARG A 108 -23.51 -10.55 -0.14
C ARG A 108 -22.78 -10.01 -1.37
N GLN A 109 -21.46 -9.86 -1.28
CA GLN A 109 -20.63 -9.31 -2.37
C GLN A 109 -20.46 -10.29 -3.54
N LEU A 110 -20.46 -11.60 -3.28
CA LEU A 110 -20.46 -12.64 -4.30
C LEU A 110 -21.82 -12.81 -4.99
N ALA A 111 -22.93 -12.46 -4.32
CA ALA A 111 -24.27 -12.57 -4.88
C ALA A 111 -24.63 -11.44 -5.86
N ILE A 112 -23.79 -10.41 -5.97
CA ILE A 112 -24.03 -9.19 -6.77
C ILE A 112 -23.06 -9.09 -7.97
N GLY A 113 -22.06 -9.97 -8.06
CA GLY A 113 -21.10 -10.05 -9.17
C GLY A 113 -21.41 -11.19 -10.11
#